data_AF-A0A1Y1KHJ6-F1
#
_entry.id   AF-A0A1Y1KHJ6-F1
#
_cell.length_a   1.000
_cell.length_b   1.000
_cell.length_c   1.000
_cell.angle_alpha   90.00
_cell.angle_beta   90.00
_cell.angle_gamma   90.00
#
_symmetry.space_group_name_H-M   'P 1'
#
loop_
_entity.id
_entity.type
_entity.pdbx_description
1 polymer ?
#
loop_
_entity_poly.entity_id
_entity_poly.type
_entity_poly.pdbx_seq_one_letter_code
_entity_poly.pdbx_strand_id
1 'polypeptide(L)'
;HVAILCKLVCFSTVARQYLLGLFPPSRSDFPPVLCGLSVLFLTSCSCIGLMFGTTQLDDYVLSQITLKNDTLSYQMWKGPAVKTYLNVYVFNYTNVEAYENGDAEKLQVDEIGPYVYEETMEKVNVKFHANGTVSYQEKRVHRYRDDLSGGRSPNDSVIVPNLPMLGAAATGKDYLYPFRLMLSGVFHQLDAKPFINVPIDKFIWGYDDVFYSVVKDVLSFYRKLPLEKFGILGTRKGTSEDVFSVHSGVNNINKVKQIDTFNGNNYLPYWGSEQCNEVKGSDGSAFAPMDVRRRGPISVFNKEMARTIKLIYDQDVKIFNGKVTAARYIMPKSTFDSAERNVDNECYCIDECSPQGVFNTAAAAFGAPIFMSLPHFYNAEDEIKTGVDGMKPHQVADNYVLVHPTLGFAMGGRSSLQLNVQVQKSLGMSQLEMFENDIILPMAWVQMALEESDLPDAITNSIYLVSLTVPTIELCLKYGSILGAIVTFVSIVIIVTGTWSPRKRR
;
A
#
# COMPACT_ATOMS: atom_id res chain seq x y z
N HIS A 1 -40.32 -16.58 -12.20
CA HIS A 1 -40.56 -16.10 -10.82
C HIS A 1 -42.03 -16.22 -10.36
N VAL A 2 -43.03 -15.83 -11.15
CA VAL A 2 -44.46 -15.98 -10.79
C VAL A 2 -44.89 -17.45 -10.58
N ALA A 3 -44.35 -18.40 -11.35
CA ALA A 3 -44.68 -19.82 -11.22
C ALA A 3 -44.15 -20.50 -9.93
N ILE A 4 -43.07 -19.98 -9.35
CA ILE A 4 -42.49 -20.49 -8.09
C ILE A 4 -43.25 -19.90 -6.89
N LEU A 5 -43.63 -18.62 -6.97
CA LEU A 5 -44.55 -17.98 -6.02
C LEU A 5 -45.94 -18.64 -6.04
N CYS A 6 -46.50 -18.98 -7.20
CA CYS A 6 -47.76 -19.74 -7.27
C CYS A 6 -47.65 -21.14 -6.64
N LYS A 7 -46.52 -21.84 -6.79
CA LYS A 7 -46.32 -23.16 -6.17
C LYS A 7 -46.12 -23.08 -4.66
N LEU A 8 -45.42 -22.06 -4.15
CA LEU A 8 -45.28 -21.80 -2.70
C LEU A 8 -46.60 -21.35 -2.06
N VAL A 9 -47.41 -20.55 -2.76
CA VAL A 9 -48.75 -20.15 -2.31
C VAL A 9 -49.70 -21.36 -2.33
N CYS A 10 -49.64 -22.24 -3.34
CA CYS A 10 -50.38 -23.51 -3.33
C CYS A 10 -49.96 -24.43 -2.17
N PHE A 11 -48.65 -24.59 -1.91
CA PHE A 11 -48.16 -25.41 -0.81
C PHE A 11 -48.57 -24.85 0.57
N SER A 12 -48.55 -23.52 0.73
CA SER A 12 -49.06 -22.81 1.91
C SER A 12 -50.56 -23.01 2.10
N THR A 13 -51.35 -22.96 1.02
CA THR A 13 -52.81 -23.11 1.10
C THR A 13 -53.22 -24.55 1.43
N VAL A 14 -52.52 -25.54 0.85
CA VAL A 14 -52.72 -26.97 1.15
C VAL A 14 -52.25 -27.29 2.58
N ALA A 15 -51.08 -26.81 3.00
CA ALA A 15 -50.60 -26.98 4.39
C ALA A 15 -51.55 -26.32 5.41
N ARG A 16 -52.14 -25.17 5.08
CA ARG A 16 -53.12 -24.48 5.92
C ARG A 16 -54.46 -25.24 6.01
N GLN A 17 -54.89 -25.89 4.94
CA GLN A 17 -56.08 -26.76 4.95
C GLN A 17 -55.85 -28.06 5.73
N TYR A 18 -54.63 -28.61 5.72
CA TYR A 18 -54.24 -29.75 6.57
C TYR A 18 -54.11 -29.37 8.06
N LEU A 19 -53.58 -28.18 8.37
CA LEU A 19 -53.50 -27.66 9.75
C LEU A 19 -54.87 -27.28 10.34
N LEU A 20 -55.84 -26.88 9.52
CA LEU A 20 -57.20 -26.52 9.92
C LEU A 20 -58.18 -27.72 9.96
N GLY A 21 -57.72 -28.94 9.66
CA GLY A 21 -58.53 -30.16 9.80
C GLY A 21 -59.71 -30.28 8.83
N LEU A 22 -59.73 -29.52 7.73
CA LEU A 22 -60.88 -29.45 6.81
C LEU A 22 -61.00 -30.64 5.83
N PHE A 23 -59.96 -31.47 5.72
CA PHE A 23 -60.00 -32.73 4.96
C PHE A 23 -59.18 -33.83 5.66
N PRO A 24 -59.74 -35.04 5.93
CA PRO A 24 -58.93 -36.15 6.40
C PRO A 24 -58.02 -36.65 5.26
N PRO A 25 -56.69 -36.79 5.47
CA PRO A 25 -55.79 -37.30 4.45
C PRO A 25 -56.22 -38.69 3.97
N SER A 26 -56.32 -38.87 2.64
CA SER A 26 -56.58 -40.17 2.04
C SER A 26 -55.33 -41.06 2.15
N ARG A 27 -55.49 -42.38 2.28
CA ARG A 27 -54.39 -43.33 2.50
C ARG A 27 -53.37 -43.37 1.34
N SER A 28 -53.74 -42.86 0.15
CA SER A 28 -52.91 -42.79 -1.06
C SER A 28 -51.97 -41.57 -1.12
N ASP A 29 -52.18 -40.54 -0.30
CA ASP A 29 -51.38 -39.30 -0.34
C ASP A 29 -50.18 -39.32 0.65
N PHE A 30 -50.08 -40.35 1.47
CA PHE A 30 -49.01 -40.49 2.49
C PHE A 30 -47.61 -40.79 1.90
N PRO A 31 -47.44 -41.70 0.93
CA PRO A 31 -46.13 -42.00 0.35
C PRO A 31 -45.42 -40.78 -0.28
N PRO A 32 -46.07 -39.93 -1.10
CA PRO A 32 -45.39 -38.81 -1.74
C PRO A 32 -44.99 -37.71 -0.75
N VAL A 33 -45.78 -37.47 0.31
CA VAL A 33 -45.46 -36.47 1.34
C VAL A 33 -44.25 -36.93 2.18
N LEU A 34 -44.21 -38.20 2.57
CA LEU A 34 -43.08 -38.75 3.32
C LEU A 34 -41.79 -38.78 2.48
N CYS A 35 -41.89 -39.10 1.20
CA CYS A 35 -40.77 -38.99 0.26
C CYS A 35 -40.27 -37.55 0.15
N GLY A 36 -41.18 -36.57 0.00
CA GLY A 36 -40.82 -35.16 -0.06
C GLY A 36 -40.10 -34.66 1.19
N LEU A 37 -40.61 -35.00 2.39
CA LEU A 37 -39.97 -34.63 3.66
C LEU A 37 -38.62 -35.32 3.86
N SER A 38 -38.49 -36.58 3.46
CA SER A 38 -37.23 -37.32 3.52
C SER A 38 -36.16 -36.69 2.61
N VAL A 39 -36.53 -36.28 1.40
CA VAL A 39 -35.62 -35.56 0.50
C VAL A 39 -35.19 -34.23 1.11
N LEU A 40 -36.12 -33.45 1.65
CA LEU A 40 -35.80 -32.17 2.31
C LEU A 40 -34.86 -32.35 3.51
N PHE A 41 -35.11 -33.38 4.33
CA PHE A 41 -34.23 -33.73 5.46
C PHE A 41 -32.82 -34.07 4.98
N LEU A 42 -32.69 -34.95 3.97
CA LEU A 42 -31.40 -35.33 3.40
C LEU A 42 -30.66 -34.13 2.81
N THR A 43 -31.35 -33.26 2.04
CA THR A 43 -30.73 -32.04 1.50
C THR A 43 -30.28 -31.07 2.59
N SER A 44 -31.03 -30.98 3.70
CA SER A 44 -30.67 -30.15 4.85
C SER A 44 -29.44 -30.71 5.55
N CYS A 45 -29.38 -32.02 5.79
CA CYS A 45 -28.21 -32.70 6.35
C CYS A 45 -26.97 -32.57 5.45
N SER A 46 -27.12 -32.71 4.13
CA SER A 46 -26.02 -32.47 3.18
C SER A 46 -25.55 -31.03 3.23
N CYS A 47 -26.46 -30.05 3.30
CA CYS A 47 -26.11 -28.64 3.44
C CYS A 47 -25.36 -28.36 4.75
N ILE A 48 -25.78 -28.94 5.88
CA ILE A 48 -25.04 -28.85 7.15
C ILE A 48 -23.63 -29.43 6.98
N GLY A 49 -23.51 -30.61 6.39
CA GLY A 49 -22.21 -31.24 6.13
C GLY A 49 -21.28 -30.37 5.28
N LEU A 50 -21.82 -29.71 4.25
CA LEU A 50 -21.05 -28.77 3.42
C LEU A 50 -20.67 -27.50 4.20
N MET A 51 -21.62 -26.84 4.87
CA MET A 51 -21.42 -25.53 5.48
C MET A 51 -20.58 -25.57 6.78
N PHE A 52 -20.67 -26.66 7.53
CA PHE A 52 -19.89 -26.84 8.78
C PHE A 52 -18.67 -27.74 8.61
N GLY A 53 -18.70 -28.68 7.65
CA GLY A 53 -17.64 -29.66 7.44
C GLY A 53 -16.64 -29.28 6.34
N THR A 54 -16.86 -28.20 5.60
CA THR A 54 -15.96 -27.78 4.50
C THR A 54 -15.67 -26.28 4.48
N THR A 55 -14.58 -25.90 3.81
CA THR A 55 -14.17 -24.52 3.54
C THR A 55 -14.62 -24.02 2.16
N GLN A 56 -15.53 -24.72 1.47
CA GLN A 56 -15.83 -24.45 0.06
C GLN A 56 -16.32 -23.03 -0.22
N LEU A 57 -17.11 -22.43 0.68
CA LEU A 57 -17.58 -21.05 0.51
C LEU A 57 -16.40 -20.06 0.62
N ASP A 58 -15.53 -20.27 1.61
CA ASP A 58 -14.32 -19.47 1.81
C ASP A 58 -13.38 -19.59 0.59
N ASP A 59 -13.16 -20.82 0.12
CA ASP A 59 -12.34 -21.11 -1.06
C ASP A 59 -12.94 -20.48 -2.33
N TYR A 60 -14.27 -20.47 -2.45
CA TYR A 60 -14.95 -19.80 -3.55
C TYR A 60 -14.73 -18.28 -3.50
N VAL A 61 -14.91 -17.64 -2.34
CA VAL A 61 -14.66 -16.19 -2.17
C VAL A 61 -13.20 -15.85 -2.49
N LEU A 62 -12.25 -16.65 -1.99
CA LEU A 62 -10.83 -16.47 -2.25
C LEU A 62 -10.47 -16.75 -3.73
N SER A 63 -11.18 -17.63 -4.42
CA SER A 63 -10.95 -17.84 -5.85
C SER A 63 -11.26 -16.59 -6.70
N GLN A 64 -12.18 -15.73 -6.23
CA GLN A 64 -12.58 -14.51 -6.94
C GLN A 64 -11.52 -13.41 -6.91
N ILE A 65 -10.54 -13.46 -6.01
CA ILE A 65 -9.46 -12.47 -5.93
C ILE A 65 -8.22 -12.85 -6.76
N THR A 66 -8.25 -14.00 -7.43
CA THR A 66 -7.18 -14.44 -8.33
C THR A 66 -7.09 -13.55 -9.57
N LEU A 67 -5.86 -13.27 -10.01
CA LEU A 67 -5.60 -12.51 -11.21
C LEU A 67 -5.68 -13.45 -12.42
N LYS A 68 -6.77 -13.33 -13.18
CA LYS A 68 -6.98 -14.04 -14.44
C LYS A 68 -7.51 -13.03 -15.46
N ASN A 69 -7.15 -13.21 -16.73
CA ASN A 69 -7.71 -12.38 -17.79
C ASN A 69 -9.25 -12.37 -17.72
N ASP A 70 -9.81 -11.21 -18.01
CA ASP A 70 -11.26 -10.96 -18.08
C ASP A 70 -12.04 -11.14 -16.76
N THR A 71 -11.36 -11.26 -15.61
CA THR A 71 -12.04 -11.21 -14.30
C THR A 71 -12.17 -9.79 -13.78
N LEU A 72 -13.19 -9.56 -12.96
CA LEU A 72 -13.37 -8.27 -12.26
C LEU A 72 -12.17 -7.94 -11.37
N SER A 73 -11.61 -8.94 -10.67
CA SER A 73 -10.43 -8.73 -9.82
C SER A 73 -9.21 -8.28 -10.61
N TYR A 74 -9.01 -8.83 -11.81
CA TYR A 74 -7.94 -8.39 -12.70
C TYR A 74 -8.16 -6.95 -13.19
N GLN A 75 -9.37 -6.61 -13.62
CA GLN A 75 -9.69 -5.25 -14.08
C GLN A 75 -9.46 -4.20 -12.98
N MET A 76 -9.94 -4.50 -11.76
CA MET A 76 -9.73 -3.64 -10.59
C MET A 76 -8.26 -3.54 -10.19
N TRP A 77 -7.49 -4.64 -10.27
CA TRP A 77 -6.06 -4.63 -9.95
C TRP A 77 -5.23 -3.87 -11.00
N LYS A 78 -5.61 -3.99 -12.28
CA LYS A 78 -4.93 -3.36 -13.41
C LYS A 78 -5.10 -1.85 -13.40
N GLY A 79 -6.33 -1.36 -13.27
CA GLY A 79 -6.62 0.08 -13.29
C GLY A 79 -7.62 0.42 -12.20
N PRO A 80 -7.24 0.37 -10.92
CA PRO A 80 -8.12 0.78 -9.85
C PRO A 80 -8.43 2.27 -10.05
N ALA A 81 -9.71 2.63 -10.21
CA ALA A 81 -10.14 4.03 -10.28
C ALA A 81 -10.05 4.75 -8.92
N VAL A 82 -9.17 4.27 -8.04
CA VAL A 82 -8.90 4.80 -6.70
C VAL A 82 -8.10 6.07 -6.83
N LYS A 83 -8.50 7.10 -6.09
CA LYS A 83 -7.78 8.37 -6.00
C LYS A 83 -6.95 8.36 -4.73
N THR A 84 -5.65 8.55 -4.87
CA THR A 84 -4.74 8.80 -3.75
C THR A 84 -4.34 10.26 -3.77
N TYR A 85 -4.17 10.87 -2.60
CA TYR A 85 -3.71 12.25 -2.49
C TYR A 85 -2.26 12.27 -1.99
N LEU A 86 -1.40 12.98 -2.71
CA LEU A 86 -0.04 13.29 -2.30
C LEU A 86 -0.02 14.70 -1.73
N ASN A 87 0.16 14.81 -0.42
CA ASN A 87 0.30 16.08 0.29
C ASN A 87 1.79 16.36 0.49
N VAL A 88 2.34 17.33 -0.23
CA VAL A 88 3.76 17.70 -0.16
C VAL A 88 3.95 18.95 0.68
N TYR A 89 4.84 18.90 1.65
CA TYR A 89 5.23 20.01 2.51
C TYR A 89 6.72 20.26 2.31
N VAL A 90 7.08 21.45 1.82
CA VAL A 90 8.46 21.80 1.46
C VAL A 90 9.08 22.61 2.59
N PHE A 91 10.35 22.37 2.91
CA PHE A 91 11.11 23.19 3.85
C PHE A 91 11.83 24.30 3.07
N ASN A 92 11.31 25.53 3.18
CA ASN A 92 11.87 26.70 2.54
C ASN A 92 12.95 27.34 3.43
N TYR A 93 14.17 27.44 2.94
CA TYR A 93 15.27 28.05 3.67
C TYR A 93 15.18 29.58 3.63
N THR A 94 15.24 30.21 4.80
CA THR A 94 14.95 31.66 4.95
C THR A 94 16.17 32.53 5.17
N ASN A 95 17.29 31.95 5.59
CA ASN A 95 18.50 32.67 6.00
C ASN A 95 19.79 32.18 5.31
N VAL A 96 19.70 31.61 4.11
CA VAL A 96 20.85 31.04 3.38
C VAL A 96 22.00 32.04 3.24
N GLU A 97 21.71 33.29 2.84
CA GLU A 97 22.73 34.32 2.64
C GLU A 97 23.44 34.70 3.96
N ALA A 98 22.69 34.82 5.05
CA ALA A 98 23.27 35.10 6.37
C ALA A 98 24.15 33.94 6.86
N TYR A 99 23.75 32.69 6.59
CA TYR A 99 24.56 31.51 6.93
C TYR A 99 25.83 31.43 6.05
N GLU A 100 25.72 31.70 4.75
CA GLU A 100 26.85 31.73 3.81
C GLU A 100 27.89 32.81 4.18
N ASN A 101 27.43 33.99 4.65
CA ASN A 101 28.30 35.08 5.09
C ASN A 101 28.90 34.88 6.49
N GLY A 102 28.45 33.87 7.24
CA GLY A 102 28.86 33.61 8.63
C GLY A 102 28.16 34.49 9.68
N ASP A 103 27.09 35.20 9.30
CA ASP A 103 26.26 36.01 10.20
C ASP A 103 25.26 35.16 11.01
N ALA A 104 25.00 33.93 10.59
CA ALA A 104 24.15 32.96 11.28
C ALA A 104 24.88 31.63 11.49
N GLU A 105 24.81 31.07 12.69
CA GLU A 105 25.44 29.79 13.03
C GLU A 105 24.66 28.58 12.50
N LYS A 106 23.35 28.73 12.25
CA LYS A 106 22.45 27.65 11.79
C LYS A 106 21.55 28.09 10.66
N LEU A 107 21.22 27.14 9.79
CA LEU A 107 20.19 27.30 8.78
C LEU A 107 18.80 27.24 9.44
N GLN A 108 17.88 28.05 8.93
CA GLN A 108 16.50 28.14 9.36
C GLN A 108 15.56 27.85 8.20
N VAL A 109 14.58 26.99 8.44
CA VAL A 109 13.55 26.63 7.47
C VAL A 109 12.15 26.95 7.98
N ASP A 110 11.29 27.35 7.05
CA ASP A 110 9.85 27.43 7.24
C ASP A 110 9.17 26.32 6.43
N GLU A 111 8.24 25.59 7.06
CA GLU A 111 7.41 24.60 6.36
C GLU A 111 6.33 25.31 5.53
N ILE A 112 6.29 24.99 4.23
CA ILE A 112 5.29 25.50 3.29
C ILE A 112 4.51 24.33 2.69
N GLY A 113 3.21 24.29 2.94
CA GLY A 113 2.32 23.27 2.39
C GLY A 113 0.94 23.26 3.06
N PRO A 114 0.08 22.30 2.68
CA PRO A 114 0.33 21.27 1.68
C PRO A 114 0.18 21.77 0.24
N TYR A 115 0.99 21.21 -0.67
CA TYR A 115 0.72 21.16 -2.10
C TYR A 115 0.12 19.79 -2.41
N VAL A 116 -1.15 19.77 -2.81
CA VAL A 116 -1.93 18.54 -2.93
C VAL A 116 -2.04 18.11 -4.40
N TYR A 117 -1.69 16.86 -4.67
CA TYR A 117 -1.84 16.24 -5.98
C TYR A 117 -2.72 14.99 -5.87
N GLU A 118 -3.74 14.92 -6.71
CA GLU A 118 -4.50 13.69 -6.95
C GLU A 118 -3.66 12.78 -7.85
N GLU A 119 -3.30 11.61 -7.34
CA GLU A 119 -2.58 10.55 -8.05
C GLU A 119 -3.56 9.48 -8.52
N THR A 120 -3.45 9.11 -9.80
CA THR A 120 -4.09 7.93 -10.38
C THR A 120 -3.02 7.00 -10.92
N MET A 121 -3.14 5.70 -10.65
CA MET A 121 -2.17 4.68 -11.05
C MET A 121 -2.84 3.57 -11.86
N GLU A 122 -2.22 3.21 -12.98
CA GLU A 122 -2.59 2.07 -13.82
C GLU A 122 -1.38 1.14 -13.98
N LYS A 123 -1.62 -0.17 -13.96
CA LYS A 123 -0.66 -1.20 -14.35
C LYS A 123 -0.73 -1.42 -15.86
N VAL A 124 0.35 -1.05 -16.54
CA VAL A 124 0.50 -1.14 -17.99
C VAL A 124 1.46 -2.28 -18.36
N ASN A 125 1.51 -2.63 -19.65
CA ASN A 125 2.40 -3.68 -20.18
C ASN A 125 2.25 -5.03 -19.46
N VAL A 126 1.03 -5.35 -19.05
CA VAL A 126 0.72 -6.55 -18.27
C VAL A 126 0.93 -7.81 -19.09
N LYS A 127 1.67 -8.78 -18.55
CA LYS A 127 1.93 -10.09 -19.18
C LYS A 127 1.75 -11.21 -18.16
N PHE A 128 0.93 -12.20 -18.49
CA PHE A 128 0.76 -13.41 -17.69
C PHE A 128 1.76 -14.48 -18.10
N HIS A 129 2.28 -15.22 -17.12
CA HIS A 129 3.32 -16.23 -17.30
C HIS A 129 2.81 -17.63 -16.91
N ALA A 130 3.36 -18.67 -17.55
CA ALA A 130 2.96 -20.06 -17.32
C ALA A 130 3.28 -20.57 -15.91
N ASN A 131 4.27 -19.97 -15.24
CA ASN A 131 4.61 -20.26 -13.83
C ASN A 131 3.59 -19.69 -12.82
N GLY A 132 2.51 -19.05 -13.28
CA GLY A 132 1.47 -18.50 -12.44
C GLY A 132 1.80 -17.10 -11.87
N THR A 133 2.76 -16.38 -12.44
CA THR A 133 3.01 -14.97 -12.13
C THR A 133 2.45 -14.05 -13.21
N VAL A 134 2.35 -12.77 -12.90
CA VAL A 134 1.96 -11.70 -13.83
C VAL A 134 2.91 -10.53 -13.65
N SER A 135 3.51 -10.07 -14.75
CA SER A 135 4.42 -8.93 -14.75
C SER A 135 3.74 -7.67 -15.27
N TYR A 136 4.11 -6.51 -14.76
CA TYR A 136 3.57 -5.21 -15.18
C TYR A 136 4.55 -4.07 -14.89
N GLN A 137 4.28 -2.92 -15.49
CA GLN A 137 4.88 -1.64 -15.13
C GLN A 137 3.79 -0.70 -14.59
N GLU A 138 4.17 0.26 -13.76
CA GLU A 138 3.23 1.25 -13.25
C GLU A 138 3.25 2.52 -14.11
N LYS A 139 2.07 3.04 -14.42
CA LYS A 139 1.88 4.36 -15.00
C LYS A 139 1.11 5.22 -14.02
N ARG A 140 1.70 6.33 -13.61
CA ARG A 140 1.11 7.27 -12.63
C ARG A 140 0.91 8.62 -13.26
N VAL A 141 -0.24 9.23 -12.97
CA VAL A 141 -0.60 10.58 -13.40
C VAL A 141 -0.96 11.39 -12.16
N HIS A 142 -0.46 12.62 -12.10
CA HIS A 142 -0.63 13.53 -10.98
C HIS A 142 -1.32 14.79 -11.45
N ARG A 143 -2.40 15.16 -10.77
CA ARG A 143 -3.16 16.38 -11.04
C ARG A 143 -3.16 17.27 -9.81
N TYR A 144 -2.68 18.50 -9.95
CA TYR A 144 -2.72 19.49 -8.88
C TYR A 144 -4.15 19.81 -8.45
N ARG A 145 -4.38 19.92 -7.14
CA ARG A 145 -5.67 20.21 -6.51
C ARG A 145 -5.59 21.54 -5.77
N ASP A 146 -5.94 22.62 -6.48
CA ASP A 146 -5.98 23.98 -5.94
C ASP A 146 -6.94 24.10 -4.74
N ASP A 147 -8.08 23.43 -4.83
CA ASP A 147 -9.13 23.40 -3.81
C ASP A 147 -8.67 22.75 -2.48
N LEU A 148 -7.63 21.91 -2.52
CA LEU A 148 -7.07 21.24 -1.35
C LEU A 148 -5.70 21.80 -0.92
N SER A 149 -5.10 22.70 -1.71
CA SER A 149 -3.75 23.26 -1.46
C SER A 149 -3.78 24.57 -0.67
N GLY A 150 -4.95 24.98 -0.17
CA GLY A 150 -5.11 26.19 0.62
C GLY A 150 -4.85 27.48 -0.16
N GLY A 151 -5.14 27.49 -1.46
CA GLY A 151 -4.95 28.66 -2.35
C GLY A 151 -3.49 28.97 -2.69
N ARG A 152 -2.56 28.05 -2.42
CA ARG A 152 -1.15 28.17 -2.83
C ARG A 152 -1.02 27.93 -4.31
N SER A 153 0.01 28.51 -4.93
CA SER A 153 0.28 28.31 -6.35
C SER A 153 1.40 27.28 -6.53
N PRO A 154 1.29 26.35 -7.48
CA PRO A 154 2.39 25.46 -7.84
C PRO A 154 3.62 26.22 -8.38
N ASN A 155 3.45 27.50 -8.75
CA ASN A 155 4.51 28.39 -9.19
C ASN A 155 5.14 29.22 -8.06
N ASP A 156 4.69 29.06 -6.81
CA ASP A 156 5.34 29.71 -5.67
C ASP A 156 6.80 29.28 -5.60
N SER A 157 7.68 30.25 -5.35
CA SER A 157 9.13 30.05 -5.37
C SER A 157 9.65 29.72 -3.98
N VAL A 158 10.57 28.76 -3.89
CA VAL A 158 11.19 28.31 -2.64
C VAL A 158 12.69 28.18 -2.81
N ILE A 159 13.42 28.43 -1.73
CA ILE A 159 14.85 28.19 -1.62
C ILE A 159 15.05 26.83 -0.95
N VAL A 160 15.67 25.90 -1.68
CA VAL A 160 15.83 24.50 -1.28
C VAL A 160 17.24 24.00 -1.63
N PRO A 161 17.72 22.90 -1.02
CA PRO A 161 19.00 22.31 -1.37
C PRO A 161 19.07 21.92 -2.85
N ASN A 162 20.18 22.24 -3.50
CA ASN A 162 20.45 21.94 -4.90
C ASN A 162 20.86 20.47 -5.04
N LEU A 163 19.87 19.59 -5.08
CA LEU A 163 20.08 18.14 -5.14
C LEU A 163 21.00 17.68 -6.29
N PRO A 164 20.87 18.17 -7.54
CA PRO A 164 21.81 17.84 -8.61
C PRO A 164 23.26 18.14 -8.25
N MET A 165 23.53 19.34 -7.73
CA MET A 165 24.89 19.79 -7.40
C MET A 165 25.46 18.99 -6.21
N LEU A 166 24.67 18.84 -5.14
CA LEU A 166 25.06 18.07 -3.96
C LEU A 166 25.29 16.59 -4.27
N GLY A 167 24.44 15.99 -5.14
CA GLY A 167 24.61 14.62 -5.60
C GLY A 167 25.86 14.43 -6.47
N ALA A 168 26.16 15.37 -7.36
CA ALA A 168 27.38 15.36 -8.16
C ALA A 168 28.62 15.52 -7.26
N ALA A 169 28.55 16.39 -6.25
CA ALA A 169 29.62 16.59 -5.28
C ALA A 169 29.91 15.33 -4.45
N ALA A 170 28.86 14.70 -3.91
CA ALA A 170 28.97 13.46 -3.15
C ALA A 170 29.55 12.32 -4.02
N THR A 171 29.08 12.18 -5.26
CA THR A 171 29.64 11.19 -6.21
C THR A 171 31.10 11.48 -6.54
N GLY A 172 31.45 12.76 -6.68
CA GLY A 172 32.81 13.21 -6.97
C GLY A 172 33.79 13.05 -5.81
N LYS A 173 33.32 12.86 -4.57
CA LYS A 173 34.13 12.89 -3.36
C LYS A 173 35.21 11.81 -3.32
N ASP A 174 34.99 10.67 -3.97
CA ASP A 174 35.92 9.53 -3.93
C ASP A 174 36.91 9.53 -5.11
N TYR A 175 36.76 10.47 -6.06
CA TYR A 175 37.70 10.63 -7.18
C TYR A 175 38.99 11.38 -6.78
N LEU A 176 39.99 11.35 -7.66
CA LEU A 176 41.28 12.03 -7.45
C LEU A 176 41.10 13.56 -7.32
N TYR A 177 41.96 14.20 -6.53
CA TYR A 177 41.89 15.64 -6.25
C TYR A 177 41.77 16.55 -7.49
N PRO A 178 42.49 16.33 -8.62
CA PRO A 178 42.32 17.15 -9.82
C PRO A 178 40.90 17.09 -10.40
N PHE A 179 40.22 15.95 -10.31
CA PHE A 179 38.83 15.81 -10.75
C PHE A 179 37.89 16.63 -9.86
N ARG A 180 38.11 16.65 -8.54
CA ARG A 180 37.33 17.46 -7.60
C ARG A 180 37.48 18.97 -7.90
N LEU A 181 38.71 19.42 -8.18
CA LEU A 181 38.97 20.80 -8.60
C LEU A 181 38.31 21.14 -9.93
N MET A 182 38.36 20.24 -10.91
CA MET A 182 37.66 20.40 -12.19
C MET A 182 36.15 20.57 -11.96
N LEU A 183 35.55 19.68 -11.16
CA LEU A 183 34.12 19.72 -10.84
C LEU A 183 33.74 21.02 -10.10
N SER A 184 34.53 21.43 -9.11
CA SER A 184 34.40 22.71 -8.40
C SER A 184 34.50 23.92 -9.35
N GLY A 185 35.40 23.88 -10.33
CA GLY A 185 35.53 24.90 -11.38
C GLY A 185 34.30 24.97 -12.29
N VAL A 186 33.74 23.82 -12.69
CA VAL A 186 32.47 23.76 -13.45
C VAL A 186 31.33 24.37 -12.65
N PHE A 187 31.24 24.07 -11.35
CA PHE A 187 30.21 24.64 -10.48
C PHE A 187 30.32 26.16 -10.42
N HIS A 188 31.52 26.69 -10.24
CA HIS A 188 31.76 28.13 -10.24
C HIS A 188 31.45 28.79 -11.60
N GLN A 189 31.79 28.13 -12.72
CA GLN A 189 31.50 28.66 -14.05
C GLN A 189 30.00 28.75 -14.33
N LEU A 190 29.22 27.82 -13.76
CA LEU A 190 27.77 27.74 -13.96
C LEU A 190 26.96 28.44 -12.86
N ASP A 191 27.62 29.11 -11.90
CA ASP A 191 26.99 29.67 -10.69
C ASP A 191 26.12 28.64 -9.94
N ALA A 192 26.57 27.37 -9.92
CA ALA A 192 25.88 26.28 -9.25
C ALA A 192 26.13 26.35 -7.74
N LYS A 193 25.17 26.94 -7.02
CA LYS A 193 25.20 27.09 -5.57
C LYS A 193 24.59 25.88 -4.84
N PRO A 194 24.93 25.65 -3.55
CA PRO A 194 24.35 24.57 -2.74
C PRO A 194 22.84 24.69 -2.51
N PHE A 195 22.30 25.90 -2.63
CA PHE A 195 20.87 26.18 -2.58
C PHE A 195 20.41 26.79 -3.90
N ILE A 196 19.18 26.49 -4.29
CA ILE A 196 18.58 27.00 -5.52
C ILE A 196 17.20 27.57 -5.23
N ASN A 197 16.86 28.67 -5.90
CA ASN A 197 15.53 29.24 -5.89
C ASN A 197 14.73 28.68 -7.06
N VAL A 198 13.70 27.88 -6.78
CA VAL A 198 12.91 27.17 -7.79
C VAL A 198 11.41 27.21 -7.49
N PRO A 199 10.55 27.24 -8.52
CA PRO A 199 9.13 26.99 -8.35
C PRO A 199 8.87 25.59 -7.77
N ILE A 200 7.82 25.45 -6.97
CA ILE A 200 7.51 24.21 -6.25
C ILE A 200 7.17 23.05 -7.18
N ASP A 201 6.38 23.27 -8.24
CA ASP A 201 6.07 22.23 -9.22
C ASP A 201 7.33 21.67 -9.89
N LYS A 202 8.27 22.57 -10.18
CA LYS A 202 9.58 22.24 -10.73
C LYS A 202 10.43 21.46 -9.73
N PHE A 203 10.48 21.86 -8.47
CA PHE A 203 11.18 21.12 -7.43
C PHE A 203 10.64 19.70 -7.24
N ILE A 204 9.30 19.54 -7.27
CA ILE A 204 8.63 18.25 -7.07
C ILE A 204 8.79 17.32 -8.28
N TRP A 205 8.40 17.77 -9.47
CA TRP A 205 8.31 16.92 -10.67
C TRP A 205 9.54 16.94 -11.56
N GLY A 206 10.39 17.95 -11.37
CA GLY A 206 11.67 18.08 -12.03
C GLY A 206 11.80 19.37 -12.83
N TYR A 207 13.03 19.88 -12.85
CA TYR A 207 13.42 21.03 -13.65
C TYR A 207 14.58 20.69 -14.57
N ASP A 208 14.64 21.43 -15.67
CA ASP A 208 15.79 21.46 -16.56
C ASP A 208 16.75 22.52 -15.99
N ASP A 209 17.90 22.10 -15.48
CA ASP A 209 18.96 23.00 -15.04
C ASP A 209 20.08 23.04 -16.10
N VAL A 210 20.66 24.22 -16.32
CA VAL A 210 21.87 24.38 -17.16
C VAL A 210 22.99 23.49 -16.62
N PHE A 211 23.10 23.39 -15.30
CA PHE A 211 23.97 22.47 -14.59
C PHE A 211 23.74 21.01 -14.98
N TYR A 212 22.48 20.56 -15.05
CA TYR A 212 22.15 19.20 -15.45
C TYR A 212 22.65 18.88 -16.86
N SER A 213 22.44 19.78 -17.82
CA SER A 213 22.85 19.53 -19.21
C SER A 213 24.36 19.31 -19.34
N VAL A 214 25.16 20.11 -18.64
CA VAL A 214 26.63 20.01 -18.65
C VAL A 214 27.11 18.79 -17.87
N VAL A 215 26.53 18.52 -16.70
CA VAL A 215 26.92 17.39 -15.86
C VAL A 215 26.49 16.05 -16.45
N LYS A 216 25.36 15.99 -17.15
CA LYS A 216 24.96 14.80 -17.91
C LYS A 216 26.03 14.44 -18.93
N ASP A 217 26.54 15.40 -19.69
CA ASP A 217 27.58 15.15 -20.68
C ASP A 217 28.89 14.69 -20.01
N VAL A 218 29.32 15.35 -18.93
CA VAL A 218 30.55 14.99 -18.19
C VAL A 218 30.44 13.62 -17.49
N LEU A 219 29.32 13.34 -16.81
CA LEU A 219 29.11 12.08 -16.08
C LEU A 219 28.72 10.92 -16.99
N SER A 220 28.08 11.16 -18.14
CA SER A 220 27.71 10.11 -19.10
C SER A 220 28.90 9.30 -19.59
N PHE A 221 30.10 9.89 -19.56
CA PHE A 221 31.36 9.22 -19.89
C PHE A 221 31.75 8.13 -18.87
N TYR A 222 31.28 8.24 -17.62
CA TYR A 222 31.65 7.35 -16.51
C TYR A 222 30.47 6.50 -16.01
N ARG A 223 29.23 7.02 -16.05
CA ARG A 223 28.03 6.30 -15.63
C ARG A 223 26.80 6.85 -16.36
N LYS A 224 25.97 5.97 -16.91
CA LYS A 224 24.67 6.37 -17.48
C LYS A 224 23.73 6.75 -16.33
N LEU A 225 23.51 8.05 -16.15
CA LEU A 225 22.45 8.54 -15.26
C LEU A 225 21.09 8.27 -15.94
N PRO A 226 20.17 7.54 -15.30
CA PRO A 226 18.88 7.21 -15.89
C PRO A 226 17.85 8.36 -15.77
N LEU A 227 18.21 9.48 -15.14
CA LEU A 227 17.31 10.60 -14.92
C LEU A 227 17.43 11.63 -16.04
N GLU A 228 16.33 11.89 -16.75
CA GLU A 228 16.23 13.01 -17.70
C GLU A 228 16.00 14.37 -17.03
N LYS A 229 15.44 14.37 -15.81
CA LYS A 229 15.18 15.57 -14.98
C LYS A 229 15.37 15.25 -13.50
N PHE A 230 15.77 16.23 -12.72
CA PHE A 230 15.90 16.10 -11.26
C PHE A 230 14.72 16.76 -10.56
N GLY A 231 13.91 15.95 -9.88
CA GLY A 231 12.85 16.38 -8.98
C GLY A 231 12.62 15.32 -7.92
N ILE A 232 12.22 15.74 -6.71
CA ILE A 232 12.13 14.82 -5.56
C ILE A 232 11.12 13.67 -5.77
N LEU A 233 10.13 13.86 -6.64
CA LEU A 233 9.16 12.84 -7.06
C LEU A 233 9.17 12.62 -8.59
N GLY A 234 10.22 13.05 -9.29
CA GLY A 234 10.29 13.02 -10.77
C GLY A 234 10.16 11.61 -11.36
N THR A 235 10.77 10.61 -10.73
CA THR A 235 10.71 9.19 -11.15
C THR A 235 9.34 8.55 -10.97
N ARG A 236 8.45 9.21 -10.24
CA ARG A 236 7.09 8.72 -9.98
C ARG A 236 6.11 9.11 -11.07
N LYS A 237 6.48 10.02 -11.97
CA LYS A 237 5.59 10.57 -13.00
C LYS A 237 5.68 9.77 -14.30
N GLY A 238 4.52 9.45 -14.88
CA GLY A 238 4.46 8.74 -16.16
C GLY A 238 4.63 7.23 -16.01
N THR A 239 5.18 6.57 -17.02
CA THR A 239 5.39 5.12 -17.02
C THR A 239 6.76 4.80 -16.44
N SER A 240 6.78 4.03 -15.35
CA SER A 240 7.99 3.54 -14.70
C SER A 240 8.75 2.58 -15.61
N GLU A 241 10.07 2.67 -15.64
CA GLU A 241 10.90 1.65 -16.30
C GLU A 241 10.90 0.34 -15.51
N ASP A 242 10.71 0.42 -14.19
CA ASP A 242 10.64 -0.75 -13.30
C ASP A 242 9.53 -1.74 -13.68
N VAL A 243 9.87 -3.02 -13.66
CA VAL A 243 8.97 -4.15 -13.90
C VAL A 243 8.77 -4.94 -12.61
N PHE A 244 7.53 -5.01 -12.15
CA PHE A 244 7.13 -5.89 -11.05
C PHE A 244 6.59 -7.20 -11.63
N SER A 245 6.98 -8.32 -11.03
CA SER A 245 6.34 -9.62 -11.22
C SER A 245 5.68 -10.02 -9.91
N VAL A 246 4.38 -10.33 -9.94
CA VAL A 246 3.62 -10.76 -8.75
C VAL A 246 2.96 -12.10 -9.00
N HIS A 247 2.71 -12.87 -7.94
CA HIS A 247 1.95 -14.12 -8.07
C HIS A 247 0.48 -13.83 -8.37
N SER A 248 -0.07 -14.51 -9.39
CA SER A 248 -1.49 -14.37 -9.79
C SER A 248 -2.49 -14.95 -8.78
N GLY A 249 -2.02 -15.84 -7.88
CA GLY A 249 -2.88 -16.60 -6.97
C GLY A 249 -3.51 -17.86 -7.58
N VAL A 250 -3.31 -18.13 -8.88
CA VAL A 250 -3.87 -19.33 -9.55
C VAL A 250 -3.26 -20.62 -9.01
N ASN A 251 -1.95 -20.65 -8.82
CA ASN A 251 -1.24 -21.82 -8.30
C ASN A 251 -1.30 -21.91 -6.77
N ASN A 252 -1.22 -20.77 -6.10
CA ASN A 252 -1.27 -20.68 -4.65
C ASN A 252 -1.91 -19.37 -4.22
N ILE A 253 -3.12 -19.46 -3.68
CA ILE A 253 -3.89 -18.29 -3.25
C ILE A 253 -3.24 -17.55 -2.08
N ASN A 254 -2.43 -18.23 -1.27
CA ASN A 254 -1.73 -17.62 -0.13
C ASN A 254 -0.60 -16.68 -0.56
N LYS A 255 -0.19 -16.72 -1.84
CA LYS A 255 0.82 -15.82 -2.40
C LYS A 255 0.23 -14.75 -3.31
N VAL A 256 -1.09 -14.71 -3.50
CA VAL A 256 -1.73 -13.79 -4.44
C VAL A 256 -1.28 -12.34 -4.22
N LYS A 257 -0.90 -11.66 -5.31
CA LYS A 257 -0.42 -10.26 -5.33
C LYS A 257 0.87 -9.99 -4.53
N GLN A 258 1.52 -11.03 -4.01
CA GLN A 258 2.87 -10.90 -3.46
C GLN A 258 3.89 -10.83 -4.60
N ILE A 259 4.91 -10.01 -4.41
CA ILE A 259 6.01 -9.82 -5.35
C ILE A 259 6.84 -11.11 -5.41
N ASP A 260 7.10 -11.53 -6.63
CA ASP A 260 7.96 -12.65 -7.00
C ASP A 260 9.34 -12.13 -7.42
N THR A 261 9.37 -11.11 -8.29
CA THR A 261 10.62 -10.42 -8.68
C THR A 261 10.38 -8.94 -8.94
N PHE A 262 11.42 -8.14 -8.75
CA PHE A 262 11.53 -6.74 -9.14
C PHE A 262 12.69 -6.58 -10.12
N ASN A 263 12.41 -6.06 -11.32
CA ASN A 263 13.37 -5.95 -12.41
C ASN A 263 14.07 -7.29 -12.75
N GLY A 264 13.32 -8.40 -12.62
CA GLY A 264 13.81 -9.76 -12.88
C GLY A 264 14.60 -10.39 -11.73
N ASN A 265 14.82 -9.68 -10.61
CA ASN A 265 15.56 -10.18 -9.46
C ASN A 265 14.65 -10.33 -8.24
N ASN A 266 14.88 -11.38 -7.45
CA ASN A 266 14.26 -11.60 -6.14
C ASN A 266 15.12 -11.07 -4.98
N TYR A 267 16.37 -10.69 -5.27
CA TYR A 267 17.28 -10.04 -4.35
C TYR A 267 17.84 -8.76 -4.96
N LEU A 268 17.93 -7.71 -4.15
CA LEU A 268 18.62 -6.49 -4.50
C LEU A 268 20.14 -6.70 -4.45
N PRO A 269 20.93 -5.93 -5.21
CA PRO A 269 22.38 -6.03 -5.20
C PRO A 269 23.05 -5.03 -4.25
N TYR A 270 22.32 -4.49 -3.26
CA TYR A 270 22.74 -3.28 -2.53
C TYR A 270 23.26 -3.56 -1.12
N TRP A 271 22.55 -4.37 -0.34
CA TRP A 271 22.77 -4.49 1.10
C TRP A 271 23.75 -5.60 1.47
N GLY A 272 24.28 -5.57 2.70
CA GLY A 272 25.34 -6.48 3.15
C GLY A 272 24.89 -7.93 3.38
N SER A 273 23.58 -8.20 3.40
CA SER A 273 23.04 -9.54 3.64
C SER A 273 21.93 -9.92 2.67
N GLU A 274 21.76 -11.22 2.45
CA GLU A 274 20.67 -11.77 1.64
C GLU A 274 19.29 -11.39 2.21
N GLN A 275 19.13 -11.39 3.54
CA GLN A 275 17.87 -11.06 4.20
C GLN A 275 17.38 -9.64 3.88
N CYS A 276 18.30 -8.68 3.75
CA CYS A 276 17.94 -7.28 3.55
C CYS A 276 17.85 -6.91 2.08
N ASN A 277 18.48 -7.72 1.24
CA ASN A 277 18.28 -7.70 -0.20
C ASN A 277 16.99 -8.39 -0.65
N GLU A 278 16.36 -9.21 0.18
CA GLU A 278 15.16 -9.95 -0.21
C GLU A 278 14.00 -9.02 -0.63
N VAL A 279 13.57 -9.17 -1.87
CA VAL A 279 12.38 -8.50 -2.43
C VAL A 279 11.17 -9.37 -2.12
N LYS A 280 10.38 -8.99 -1.12
CA LYS A 280 9.18 -9.75 -0.72
C LYS A 280 8.04 -8.84 -0.25
N GLY A 281 6.87 -9.45 -0.07
CA GLY A 281 5.68 -8.74 0.37
C GLY A 281 4.87 -8.23 -0.82
N SER A 282 4.13 -7.14 -0.62
CA SER A 282 3.30 -6.51 -1.65
C SER A 282 3.84 -5.15 -2.07
N ASP A 283 3.20 -4.55 -3.08
CA ASP A 283 3.36 -3.14 -3.46
C ASP A 283 2.60 -2.17 -2.52
N GLY A 284 2.00 -2.68 -1.43
CA GLY A 284 1.19 -1.91 -0.48
C GLY A 284 -0.28 -1.77 -0.87
N SER A 285 -0.69 -2.17 -2.08
CA SER A 285 -2.09 -2.08 -2.52
C SER A 285 -2.93 -3.29 -2.09
N ALA A 286 -2.31 -4.46 -1.98
CA ALA A 286 -2.98 -5.69 -1.55
C ALA A 286 -2.02 -6.73 -0.98
N PHE A 287 -2.47 -7.40 0.06
CA PHE A 287 -1.71 -8.36 0.85
C PHE A 287 -2.31 -9.76 0.72
N ALA A 288 -1.51 -10.78 1.02
CA ALA A 288 -1.99 -12.14 1.10
C ALA A 288 -3.10 -12.26 2.15
N PRO A 289 -4.31 -12.74 1.79
CA PRO A 289 -5.45 -12.75 2.71
C PRO A 289 -5.18 -13.54 4.00
N MET A 290 -4.43 -14.64 3.92
CA MET A 290 -4.16 -15.47 5.09
C MET A 290 -3.30 -14.78 6.15
N ASP A 291 -2.34 -13.95 5.74
CA ASP A 291 -1.51 -13.19 6.68
C ASP A 291 -2.35 -12.15 7.43
N VAL A 292 -3.28 -11.50 6.71
CA VAL A 292 -4.21 -10.52 7.27
C VAL A 292 -5.25 -11.18 8.19
N ARG A 293 -5.83 -12.33 7.80
CA ARG A 293 -6.80 -13.07 8.61
C ARG A 293 -6.19 -13.51 9.95
N ARG A 294 -4.92 -13.91 9.95
CA ARG A 294 -4.20 -14.36 11.15
C ARG A 294 -3.75 -13.21 12.06
N ARG A 295 -3.93 -11.95 11.65
CA ARG A 295 -3.36 -10.78 12.32
C ARG A 295 -1.83 -10.86 12.44
N GLY A 296 -1.19 -11.57 11.51
CA GLY A 296 0.27 -11.68 11.44
C GLY A 296 0.87 -10.44 10.79
N PRO A 297 2.20 -10.21 10.94
CA PRO A 297 2.88 -9.12 10.27
C PRO A 297 2.81 -9.28 8.74
N ILE A 298 2.70 -8.16 8.04
CA ILE A 298 2.67 -8.10 6.58
C ILE A 298 3.87 -7.30 6.08
N SER A 299 4.27 -7.50 4.83
CA SER A 299 5.44 -6.82 4.26
C SER A 299 5.06 -5.99 3.03
N VAL A 300 5.70 -4.83 2.88
CA VAL A 300 5.62 -3.96 1.72
C VAL A 300 7.02 -3.75 1.17
N PHE A 301 7.23 -4.02 -0.10
CA PHE A 301 8.46 -3.62 -0.78
C PHE A 301 8.36 -2.15 -1.16
N ASN A 302 9.20 -1.31 -0.56
CA ASN A 302 9.27 0.12 -0.86
C ASN A 302 10.45 0.34 -1.82
N LYS A 303 10.14 0.63 -3.09
CA LYS A 303 11.18 0.79 -4.12
C LYS A 303 11.99 2.06 -3.92
N GLU A 304 11.39 3.12 -3.38
CA GLU A 304 12.05 4.40 -3.11
C GLU A 304 13.07 4.30 -1.97
N MET A 305 12.87 3.38 -1.03
CA MET A 305 13.85 3.03 0.01
C MET A 305 14.74 1.83 -0.39
N ALA A 306 14.48 1.19 -1.54
CA ALA A 306 15.09 -0.07 -1.96
C ALA A 306 15.15 -1.13 -0.85
N ARG A 307 14.06 -1.33 -0.10
CA ARG A 307 13.98 -2.38 0.93
C ARG A 307 12.55 -2.84 1.21
N THR A 308 12.45 -4.00 1.84
CA THR A 308 11.19 -4.50 2.38
C THR A 308 10.93 -3.92 3.78
N ILE A 309 9.76 -3.30 3.96
CA ILE A 309 9.27 -2.76 5.23
C ILE A 309 8.23 -3.70 5.82
N LYS A 310 8.40 -4.06 7.10
CA LYS A 310 7.46 -4.90 7.84
C LYS A 310 6.43 -4.02 8.56
N LEU A 311 5.15 -4.27 8.31
CA LEU A 311 4.04 -3.64 9.03
C LEU A 311 3.49 -4.60 10.09
N ILE A 312 3.20 -4.07 11.26
CA ILE A 312 2.69 -4.84 12.39
C ILE A 312 1.20 -4.56 12.59
N TYR A 313 0.45 -5.60 12.96
CA TYR A 313 -0.97 -5.44 13.30
C TYR A 313 -1.08 -4.60 14.58
N ASP A 314 -1.97 -3.62 14.54
CA ASP A 314 -2.28 -2.73 15.66
C ASP A 314 -3.62 -3.12 16.28
N GLN A 315 -4.71 -2.97 15.52
CA GLN A 315 -6.07 -3.27 15.97
C GLN A 315 -7.06 -3.40 14.81
N ASP A 316 -8.26 -3.90 15.11
CA ASP A 316 -9.40 -3.85 14.20
C ASP A 316 -10.15 -2.52 14.35
N VAL A 317 -10.43 -1.86 13.22
CA VAL A 317 -11.17 -0.60 13.17
C VAL A 317 -12.43 -0.74 12.32
N LYS A 318 -13.44 0.07 12.63
CA LYS A 318 -14.68 0.12 11.85
C LYS A 318 -14.64 1.28 10.86
N ILE A 319 -14.88 0.98 9.60
CA ILE A 319 -14.89 1.91 8.47
C ILE A 319 -16.26 1.91 7.78
N PHE A 320 -16.48 2.85 6.85
CA PHE A 320 -17.75 3.03 6.13
C PHE A 320 -18.95 3.17 7.07
N ASN A 321 -18.90 4.16 7.96
CA ASN A 321 -19.94 4.44 8.96
C ASN A 321 -20.26 3.22 9.86
N GLY A 322 -19.24 2.49 10.30
CA GLY A 322 -19.39 1.39 11.26
C GLY A 322 -19.70 0.02 10.65
N LYS A 323 -19.90 -0.06 9.33
CA LYS A 323 -20.43 -1.27 8.67
C LYS A 323 -19.38 -2.33 8.38
N VAL A 324 -18.14 -1.94 8.12
CA VAL A 324 -17.08 -2.85 7.67
C VAL A 324 -15.94 -2.85 8.67
N THR A 325 -15.40 -4.04 8.98
CA THR A 325 -14.19 -4.17 9.81
C THR A 325 -12.96 -4.15 8.92
N ALA A 326 -11.98 -3.31 9.25
CA ALA A 326 -10.66 -3.28 8.65
C ALA A 326 -9.59 -3.63 9.69
N ALA A 327 -8.57 -4.37 9.28
CA ALA A 327 -7.38 -4.59 10.10
C ALA A 327 -6.42 -3.42 9.91
N ARG A 328 -6.10 -2.69 10.98
CA ARG A 328 -5.12 -1.61 10.97
C ARG A 328 -3.72 -2.18 11.17
N TYR A 329 -2.83 -1.86 10.25
CA TYR A 329 -1.41 -2.17 10.31
C TYR A 329 -0.62 -0.88 10.36
N ILE A 330 0.41 -0.83 11.20
CA ILE A 330 1.27 0.35 11.38
C ILE A 330 2.71 0.04 10.98
N MET A 331 3.42 1.07 10.50
CA MET A 331 4.86 1.00 10.33
C MET A 331 5.51 1.20 11.71
N PRO A 332 6.29 0.23 12.22
CA PRO A 332 6.94 0.37 13.51
C PRO A 332 8.02 1.45 13.44
N LYS A 333 8.22 2.19 14.54
CA LYS A 333 9.26 3.23 14.62
C LYS A 333 10.67 2.68 14.39
N SER A 334 10.87 1.42 14.77
CA SER A 334 12.12 0.68 14.58
C SER A 334 12.54 0.46 13.13
N THR A 335 11.68 0.79 12.17
CA THR A 335 12.03 0.87 10.74
C THR A 335 13.19 1.83 10.49
N PHE A 336 13.27 2.93 11.26
CA PHE A 336 14.30 3.97 11.14
C PHE A 336 15.32 3.95 12.29
N ASP A 337 15.28 2.94 13.15
CA ASP A 337 16.26 2.83 14.23
C ASP A 337 17.65 2.49 13.67
N SER A 338 18.69 3.01 14.32
CA SER A 338 20.08 2.67 13.97
C SER A 338 20.37 1.18 14.21
N ALA A 339 21.42 0.66 13.59
CA ALA A 339 21.87 -0.72 13.78
C ALA A 339 22.16 -1.05 15.26
N GLU A 340 22.63 -0.06 16.02
CA GLU A 340 22.89 -0.21 17.46
C GLU A 340 21.61 -0.43 18.28
N ARG A 341 20.50 0.21 17.91
CA ARG A 341 19.21 0.08 18.61
C ARG A 341 18.39 -1.08 18.08
N ASN A 342 18.54 -1.42 16.81
CA ASN A 342 17.83 -2.52 16.18
C ASN A 342 18.78 -3.32 15.27
N VAL A 343 19.21 -4.49 15.77
CA VAL A 343 20.12 -5.41 15.08
C VAL A 343 19.58 -5.86 13.71
N ASP A 344 18.25 -5.91 13.53
CA ASP A 344 17.64 -6.24 12.23
C ASP A 344 18.00 -5.23 11.14
N ASN A 345 18.45 -4.02 11.51
CA ASN A 345 18.85 -2.98 10.56
C ASN A 345 20.36 -2.99 10.23
N GLU A 346 21.19 -3.80 10.90
CA GLU A 346 22.65 -3.85 10.71
C GLU A 346 23.05 -4.14 9.26
N CYS A 347 22.33 -5.05 8.60
CA CYS A 347 22.55 -5.42 7.20
C CYS A 347 22.36 -4.30 6.17
N TYR A 348 21.66 -3.21 6.52
CA TYR A 348 21.51 -2.04 5.64
C TYR A 348 22.71 -1.10 5.71
N CYS A 349 23.67 -1.41 6.58
CA CYS A 349 24.97 -0.75 6.68
C CYS A 349 25.95 -1.42 5.71
N ILE A 350 26.45 -0.66 4.72
CA ILE A 350 27.46 -1.17 3.77
C ILE A 350 28.87 -0.77 4.24
N ASP A 351 29.05 0.50 4.60
CA ASP A 351 30.31 1.04 5.12
C ASP A 351 30.07 1.77 6.45
N GLU A 352 29.22 2.80 6.41
CA GLU A 352 28.84 3.61 7.57
C GLU A 352 27.33 3.51 7.80
N CYS A 353 26.95 3.27 9.04
CA CYS A 353 25.55 3.04 9.38
C CYS A 353 24.82 4.37 9.50
N SER A 354 23.56 4.39 9.07
CA SER A 354 22.74 5.59 9.25
C SER A 354 22.57 5.90 10.74
N PRO A 355 22.66 7.17 11.15
CA PRO A 355 22.31 7.60 12.51
C PRO A 355 20.86 7.24 12.84
N GLN A 356 20.53 7.30 14.13
CA GLN A 356 19.17 7.02 14.57
C GLN A 356 18.14 7.94 13.90
N GLY A 357 17.05 7.34 13.41
CA GLY A 357 15.85 8.01 12.89
C GLY A 357 15.96 8.46 11.44
N VAL A 358 17.07 8.16 10.77
CA VAL A 358 17.26 8.39 9.33
C VAL A 358 17.69 7.10 8.65
N PHE A 359 17.39 6.96 7.37
CA PHE A 359 17.75 5.81 6.56
C PHE A 359 18.38 6.25 5.25
N ASN A 360 19.61 5.82 4.98
CA ASN A 360 20.31 6.10 3.73
C ASN A 360 19.66 5.37 2.55
N THR A 361 19.19 6.12 1.56
CA THR A 361 18.55 5.61 0.33
C THR A 361 19.41 5.80 -0.92
N ALA A 362 20.70 6.09 -0.77
CA ALA A 362 21.61 6.31 -1.89
C ALA A 362 21.62 5.15 -2.91
N ALA A 363 21.46 3.91 -2.43
CA ALA A 363 21.31 2.73 -3.28
C ALA A 363 20.12 2.83 -4.26
N ALA A 364 18.99 3.37 -3.80
CA ALA A 364 17.79 3.61 -4.62
C ALA A 364 17.90 4.89 -5.46
N ALA A 365 18.67 5.88 -4.99
CA ALA A 365 18.78 7.21 -5.58
C ALA A 365 20.00 7.38 -6.50
N PHE A 366 20.46 6.31 -7.16
CA PHE A 366 21.59 6.32 -8.09
C PHE A 366 22.91 6.86 -7.51
N GLY A 367 23.11 6.71 -6.20
CA GLY A 367 24.28 7.22 -5.48
C GLY A 367 24.13 8.63 -4.92
N ALA A 368 23.01 9.32 -5.16
CA ALA A 368 22.75 10.60 -4.52
C ALA A 368 22.60 10.42 -2.99
N PRO A 369 23.13 11.34 -2.16
CA PRO A 369 23.18 11.20 -0.71
C PRO A 369 21.81 11.52 -0.05
N ILE A 370 20.76 10.82 -0.48
CA ILE A 370 19.39 11.01 0.01
C ILE A 370 19.14 10.15 1.24
N PHE A 371 18.62 10.79 2.29
CA PHE A 371 18.19 10.14 3.51
C PHE A 371 16.67 10.29 3.69
N MET A 372 16.01 9.19 4.04
CA MET A 372 14.60 9.21 4.43
C MET A 372 14.45 9.18 5.94
N SER A 373 13.45 9.89 6.45
CA SER A 373 13.10 9.91 7.87
C SER A 373 11.60 9.99 8.08
N LEU A 374 11.16 9.95 9.34
CA LEU A 374 9.82 10.42 9.67
C LEU A 374 9.78 11.97 9.61
N PRO A 375 8.59 12.58 9.40
CA PRO A 375 8.45 14.02 9.34
C PRO A 375 9.03 14.74 10.57
N HIS A 376 9.64 15.90 10.33
CA HIS A 376 10.34 16.71 11.32
C HIS A 376 11.41 15.95 12.11
N PHE A 377 12.04 14.95 11.49
CA PHE A 377 12.99 14.06 12.14
C PHE A 377 12.44 13.41 13.42
N TYR A 378 11.15 13.08 13.43
CA TYR A 378 10.56 12.36 14.55
C TYR A 378 11.31 11.05 14.81
N ASN A 379 11.60 10.77 16.09
CA ASN A 379 12.39 9.61 16.53
C ASN A 379 13.89 9.61 16.13
N ALA A 380 14.43 10.72 15.61
CA ALA A 380 15.85 10.86 15.33
C ALA A 380 16.69 11.23 16.57
N GLU A 381 18.02 11.23 16.40
CA GLU A 381 18.96 11.82 17.37
C GLU A 381 18.86 13.35 17.44
N ASP A 382 19.23 13.92 18.59
CA ASP A 382 19.03 15.35 18.85
C ASP A 382 19.93 16.25 17.99
N GLU A 383 21.10 15.75 17.58
CA GLU A 383 21.97 16.41 16.61
C GLU A 383 21.26 16.63 15.27
N ILE A 384 20.55 15.62 14.77
CA ILE A 384 19.78 15.72 13.53
C ILE A 384 18.56 16.64 13.71
N LYS A 385 17.84 16.53 14.84
CA LYS A 385 16.66 17.36 15.10
C LYS A 385 17.00 18.84 15.23
N THR A 386 18.17 19.16 15.76
CA THR A 386 18.59 20.54 16.09
C THR A 386 19.64 21.11 15.12
N GLY A 387 20.06 20.34 14.12
CA GLY A 387 21.00 20.77 13.09
C GLY A 387 20.44 21.86 12.15
N VAL A 388 19.11 21.94 12.02
CA VAL A 388 18.42 23.00 11.28
C VAL A 388 17.25 23.52 12.10
N ASP A 389 17.17 24.84 12.25
CA ASP A 389 16.10 25.50 13.00
C ASP A 389 14.79 25.49 12.20
N GLY A 390 13.66 25.30 12.90
CA GLY A 390 12.32 25.23 12.30
C GLY A 390 11.66 23.84 12.33
N MET A 391 12.42 22.80 12.68
CA MET A 391 11.89 21.44 12.88
C MET A 391 10.94 21.36 14.08
N LYS A 392 9.85 20.61 13.93
CA LYS A 392 8.80 20.39 14.95
C LYS A 392 8.60 18.89 15.22
N PRO A 393 9.58 18.20 15.83
CA PRO A 393 9.60 16.74 15.95
C PRO A 393 8.43 16.15 16.74
N HIS A 394 7.68 16.94 17.51
CA HIS A 394 6.50 16.46 18.24
C HIS A 394 5.26 16.27 17.36
N GLN A 395 5.28 16.75 16.11
CA GLN A 395 4.21 16.51 15.15
C GLN A 395 4.33 15.08 14.59
N VAL A 396 3.69 14.13 15.27
CA VAL A 396 3.71 12.72 14.85
C VAL A 396 2.83 12.54 13.63
N ALA A 397 3.43 12.12 12.52
CA ALA A 397 2.70 11.68 11.35
C ALA A 397 2.46 10.16 11.42
N ASP A 398 1.19 9.78 11.59
CA ASP A 398 0.78 8.39 11.64
C ASP A 398 1.01 7.70 10.29
N ASN A 399 1.68 6.54 10.35
CA ASN A 399 1.92 5.67 9.21
C ASN A 399 1.14 4.36 9.40
N TYR A 400 0.06 4.20 8.65
CA TYR A 400 -0.81 3.03 8.76
C TYR A 400 -1.51 2.69 7.45
N VAL A 401 -1.93 1.43 7.33
CA VAL A 401 -2.79 0.94 6.27
C VAL A 401 -3.95 0.15 6.87
N LEU A 402 -5.14 0.34 6.30
CA LEU A 402 -6.36 -0.36 6.65
C LEU A 402 -6.60 -1.45 5.60
N VAL A 403 -6.56 -2.71 6.03
CA VAL A 403 -6.62 -3.86 5.12
C VAL A 403 -7.89 -4.66 5.36
N HIS A 404 -8.55 -5.06 4.28
CA HIS A 404 -9.75 -5.89 4.39
C HIS A 404 -9.37 -7.30 4.90
N PRO A 405 -9.92 -7.79 6.03
CA PRO A 405 -9.51 -9.07 6.63
C PRO A 405 -9.61 -10.26 5.68
N THR A 406 -10.72 -10.36 4.94
CA THR A 406 -11.01 -11.49 4.06
C THR A 406 -10.34 -11.42 2.69
N LEU A 407 -10.25 -10.21 2.10
CA LEU A 407 -9.84 -10.00 0.70
C LEU A 407 -8.41 -9.47 0.56
N GLY A 408 -7.82 -8.94 1.64
CA GLY A 408 -6.42 -8.52 1.71
C GLY A 408 -6.08 -7.20 1.02
N PHE A 409 -7.01 -6.52 0.34
CA PHE A 409 -6.71 -5.23 -0.31
C PHE A 409 -6.77 -4.06 0.67
N ALA A 410 -6.00 -3.01 0.40
CA ALA A 410 -6.00 -1.78 1.17
C ALA A 410 -7.28 -0.97 0.90
N MET A 411 -7.95 -0.54 1.97
CA MET A 411 -9.19 0.25 1.93
C MET A 411 -8.96 1.72 2.34
N GLY A 412 -7.80 2.03 2.87
CA GLY A 412 -7.46 3.34 3.39
C GLY A 412 -6.09 3.31 4.04
N GLY A 413 -5.52 4.48 4.27
CA GLY A 413 -4.22 4.56 4.94
C GLY A 413 -3.53 5.90 4.74
N ARG A 414 -2.49 6.10 5.54
CA ARG A 414 -1.59 7.25 5.43
C ARG A 414 -0.16 6.76 5.52
N SER A 415 0.69 7.25 4.62
CA SER A 415 2.14 7.03 4.65
C SER A 415 2.82 8.39 4.57
N SER A 416 3.56 8.77 5.60
CA SER A 416 4.22 10.07 5.73
C SER A 416 5.72 9.86 5.90
N LEU A 417 6.49 10.30 4.91
CA LEU A 417 7.95 10.16 4.85
C LEU A 417 8.59 11.51 4.51
N GLN A 418 9.74 11.78 5.11
CA GLN A 418 10.54 12.98 4.85
C GLN A 418 11.76 12.62 4.02
N LEU A 419 12.08 13.48 3.05
CA LEU A 419 13.25 13.44 2.20
C LEU A 419 14.25 14.48 2.67
N ASN A 420 15.50 14.06 2.79
CA ASN A 420 16.62 14.86 3.24
C ASN A 420 17.82 14.60 2.34
N VAL A 421 18.76 15.54 2.28
CA VAL A 421 20.04 15.39 1.58
C VAL A 421 21.19 15.58 2.56
N GLN A 422 22.15 14.67 2.56
CA GLN A 422 23.36 14.81 3.37
C GLN A 422 24.43 15.55 2.56
N VAL A 423 25.09 16.53 3.18
CA VAL A 423 26.24 17.22 2.59
C VAL A 423 27.52 16.48 2.95
N GLN A 424 28.22 15.96 1.94
CA GLN A 424 29.50 15.26 2.10
C GLN A 424 30.63 16.16 1.64
N LYS A 425 31.39 16.75 2.57
CA LYS A 425 32.47 17.68 2.21
C LYS A 425 33.62 16.93 1.55
N SER A 426 34.26 17.59 0.59
CA SER A 426 35.49 17.08 0.00
C SER A 426 36.50 18.21 -0.22
N LEU A 427 37.78 17.90 -0.03
CA LEU A 427 38.86 18.87 -0.25
C LEU A 427 38.85 19.36 -1.70
N GLY A 428 38.95 20.68 -1.88
CA GLY A 428 38.96 21.34 -3.19
C GLY A 428 37.57 21.76 -3.70
N MET A 429 36.52 21.57 -2.88
CA MET A 429 35.14 21.89 -3.24
C MET A 429 34.62 23.09 -2.45
N SER A 430 34.95 24.29 -2.96
CA SER A 430 34.68 25.57 -2.29
C SER A 430 33.21 25.80 -1.94
N GLN A 431 32.29 25.31 -2.77
CA GLN A 431 30.84 25.44 -2.57
C GLN A 431 30.35 24.72 -1.30
N LEU A 432 31.11 23.76 -0.78
CA LEU A 432 30.72 22.99 0.40
C LEU A 432 31.42 23.47 1.68
N GLU A 433 32.30 24.46 1.61
CA GLU A 433 33.12 24.89 2.75
C GLU A 433 32.28 25.45 3.89
N MET A 434 31.17 26.13 3.57
CA MET A 434 30.21 26.73 4.51
C MET A 434 29.53 25.73 5.45
N PHE A 435 29.44 24.45 5.08
CA PHE A 435 28.72 23.45 5.87
C PHE A 435 29.62 22.76 6.88
N GLU A 436 29.03 22.18 7.91
CA GLU A 436 29.66 21.11 8.68
C GLU A 436 29.68 19.81 7.85
N ASN A 437 30.64 18.92 8.12
CA ASN A 437 30.65 17.65 7.40
C ASN A 437 29.46 16.79 7.83
N ASP A 438 28.85 16.10 6.87
CA ASP A 438 27.75 15.15 7.10
C ASP A 438 26.44 15.74 7.64
N ILE A 439 26.29 17.07 7.60
CA ILE A 439 25.02 17.73 7.95
C ILE A 439 23.89 17.25 7.04
N ILE A 440 22.74 16.94 7.64
CA ILE A 440 21.54 16.49 6.95
C ILE A 440 20.57 17.66 6.78
N LEU A 441 20.32 18.03 5.54
CA LEU A 441 19.45 19.15 5.16
C LEU A 441 18.03 18.63 4.80
N PRO A 442 16.97 19.00 5.54
CA PRO A 442 15.61 18.62 5.21
C PRO A 442 15.12 19.32 3.94
N MET A 443 14.47 18.58 3.06
CA MET A 443 13.98 19.11 1.77
C MET A 443 12.45 19.24 1.75
N ALA A 444 11.76 18.12 2.01
CA ALA A 444 10.31 18.08 2.03
C ALA A 444 9.85 16.82 2.76
N TRP A 445 8.63 16.82 3.28
CA TRP A 445 7.94 15.60 3.63
C TRP A 445 6.66 15.43 2.82
N VAL A 446 6.37 14.16 2.50
CA VAL A 446 5.29 13.76 1.62
C VAL A 446 4.39 12.82 2.41
N GLN A 447 3.10 13.15 2.45
CA GLN A 447 2.08 12.27 2.95
C GLN A 447 1.23 11.76 1.79
N MET A 448 1.27 10.45 1.58
CA MET A 448 0.30 9.75 0.76
C MET A 448 -0.92 9.41 1.61
N ALA A 449 -2.11 9.79 1.16
CA ALA A 449 -3.37 9.47 1.82
C ALA A 449 -4.33 8.76 0.86
N LEU A 450 -4.96 7.70 1.36
CA LEU A 450 -6.13 7.06 0.76
C LEU A 450 -7.26 7.11 1.78
N GLU A 451 -8.32 7.82 1.46
CA GLU A 451 -9.51 7.92 2.29
C GLU A 451 -10.60 6.96 1.77
N GLU A 452 -11.40 6.42 2.68
CA GLU A 452 -12.47 5.46 2.35
C GLU A 452 -13.52 6.04 1.40
N SER A 453 -13.74 7.36 1.46
CA SER A 453 -14.67 8.11 0.61
C SER A 453 -14.26 8.19 -0.85
N ASP A 454 -12.97 8.02 -1.14
CA ASP A 454 -12.42 8.12 -2.50
C ASP A 454 -12.33 6.75 -3.19
N LEU A 455 -12.83 5.69 -2.54
CA LEU A 455 -12.94 4.36 -3.14
C LEU A 455 -14.10 4.32 -4.15
N PRO A 456 -13.88 3.80 -5.38
CA PRO A 456 -14.92 3.64 -6.38
C PRO A 456 -16.09 2.78 -5.90
N ASP A 457 -17.30 3.11 -6.36
CA ASP A 457 -18.52 2.35 -6.06
C ASP A 457 -18.39 0.85 -6.35
N ALA A 458 -17.69 0.48 -7.43
CA ALA A 458 -17.45 -0.92 -7.77
C ALA A 458 -16.66 -1.66 -6.67
N ILE A 459 -15.63 -1.00 -6.11
CA ILE A 459 -14.84 -1.54 -5.00
C ILE A 459 -15.72 -1.59 -3.76
N THR A 460 -16.34 -0.48 -3.39
CA THR A 460 -17.22 -0.37 -2.21
C THR A 460 -18.36 -1.40 -2.21
N ASN A 461 -18.98 -1.66 -3.36
CA ASN A 461 -20.00 -2.71 -3.51
C ASN A 461 -19.43 -4.11 -3.30
N SER A 462 -18.21 -4.37 -3.79
CA SER A 462 -17.52 -5.64 -3.56
C SER A 462 -17.18 -5.85 -2.09
N ILE A 463 -16.81 -4.76 -1.39
CA ILE A 463 -16.56 -4.76 0.06
C ILE A 463 -17.84 -5.13 0.81
N TYR A 464 -18.97 -4.48 0.51
CA TYR A 464 -20.23 -4.79 1.17
C TYR A 464 -20.73 -6.21 0.87
N LEU A 465 -20.54 -6.68 -0.35
CA LEU A 465 -20.88 -8.06 -0.72
C LEU A 465 -20.13 -9.05 0.17
N VAL A 466 -18.81 -8.90 0.29
CA VAL A 466 -17.97 -9.87 1.03
C VAL A 466 -18.02 -9.67 2.54
N SER A 467 -18.16 -8.44 3.03
CA SER A 467 -18.19 -8.15 4.47
C SER A 467 -19.56 -8.35 5.12
N LEU A 468 -20.65 -8.14 4.39
CA LEU A 468 -22.01 -8.18 4.95
C LEU A 468 -22.84 -9.30 4.35
N THR A 469 -22.93 -9.34 3.01
CA THR A 469 -23.89 -10.22 2.32
C THR A 469 -23.46 -11.68 2.41
N VAL A 470 -22.19 -11.99 2.12
CA VAL A 470 -21.67 -13.36 2.15
C VAL A 470 -21.77 -13.98 3.57
N PRO A 471 -21.29 -13.33 4.65
CA PRO A 471 -21.44 -13.87 6.00
C PRO A 471 -22.91 -14.03 6.41
N THR A 472 -23.80 -13.11 6.00
CA THR A 472 -25.24 -13.23 6.30
C THR A 472 -25.85 -14.41 5.58
N ILE A 473 -25.56 -14.60 4.28
CA ILE A 473 -26.02 -15.78 3.52
C ILE A 473 -25.47 -17.05 4.15
N GLU A 474 -24.19 -17.08 4.51
CA GLU A 474 -23.55 -18.20 5.18
C GLU A 474 -24.26 -18.55 6.49
N LEU A 475 -24.54 -17.54 7.33
CA LEU A 475 -25.24 -17.69 8.60
C LEU A 475 -26.67 -18.21 8.40
N CYS A 476 -27.40 -17.65 7.42
CA CYS A 476 -28.74 -18.07 7.07
C CYS A 476 -28.76 -19.52 6.55
N LEU A 477 -27.80 -19.91 5.71
CA LEU A 477 -27.67 -21.29 5.24
C LEU A 477 -27.29 -22.24 6.38
N LYS A 478 -26.37 -21.84 7.26
CA LYS A 478 -25.95 -22.63 8.43
C LYS A 478 -27.11 -22.90 9.39
N TYR A 479 -27.78 -21.86 9.88
CA TYR A 479 -28.88 -22.05 10.84
C TYR A 479 -30.20 -22.45 10.19
N GLY A 480 -30.45 -22.00 8.96
CA GLY A 480 -31.62 -22.40 8.19
C GLY A 480 -31.61 -23.88 7.84
N SER A 481 -30.45 -24.44 7.49
CA SER A 481 -30.32 -25.88 7.25
C SER A 481 -30.50 -26.72 8.52
N ILE A 482 -29.99 -26.26 9.67
CA ILE A 482 -30.25 -26.89 10.99
C ILE A 482 -31.74 -26.88 11.33
N LEU A 483 -32.40 -25.72 11.23
CA LEU A 483 -33.83 -25.61 11.51
C LEU A 483 -34.65 -26.48 10.55
N GLY A 484 -34.30 -26.46 9.25
CA GLY A 484 -34.92 -27.30 8.23
C GLY A 484 -34.80 -28.79 8.56
N ALA A 485 -33.62 -29.25 8.99
CA ALA A 485 -33.39 -30.63 9.41
C ALA A 485 -34.24 -31.01 10.64
N ILE A 486 -34.30 -30.15 11.66
CA ILE A 486 -35.11 -30.41 12.87
C ILE A 486 -36.61 -30.46 12.53
N VAL A 487 -37.12 -29.49 11.78
CA VAL A 487 -38.56 -29.42 11.43
C VAL A 487 -38.97 -30.61 10.57
N THR A 488 -38.16 -30.96 9.56
CA THR A 488 -38.44 -32.11 8.70
C THR A 488 -38.34 -33.43 9.47
N PHE A 489 -37.36 -33.59 10.36
CA PHE A 489 -37.23 -34.75 11.23
C PHE A 489 -38.45 -34.92 12.16
N VAL A 490 -38.85 -33.87 12.88
CA VAL A 490 -40.02 -33.89 13.76
C VAL A 490 -41.29 -34.19 12.97
N SER A 491 -41.45 -33.59 11.79
CA SER A 491 -42.60 -33.85 10.91
C SER A 491 -42.66 -35.32 10.48
N ILE A 492 -41.52 -35.91 10.11
CA ILE A 492 -41.42 -37.34 9.77
C ILE A 492 -41.82 -38.20 10.99
N VAL A 493 -41.30 -37.90 12.18
CA VAL A 493 -41.63 -38.63 13.41
C VAL A 493 -43.13 -38.54 13.74
N ILE A 494 -43.77 -37.38 13.61
CA ILE A 494 -45.20 -37.19 13.85
C ILE A 494 -46.03 -38.01 12.86
N ILE A 495 -45.69 -38.00 11.57
CA ILE A 495 -46.41 -38.76 10.54
C ILE A 495 -46.27 -40.27 10.78
N VAL A 496 -45.06 -40.75 11.11
CA VAL A 496 -44.81 -42.16 11.39
C VAL A 496 -45.49 -42.62 12.68
N THR A 497 -45.44 -41.85 13.77
CA THR A 497 -46.10 -42.21 15.03
C THR A 497 -47.62 -42.08 14.96
N GLY A 498 -48.15 -41.07 14.26
CA GLY A 498 -49.57 -40.85 14.07
C GLY A 498 -50.26 -41.90 13.19
N THR A 499 -49.52 -42.52 12.26
CA THR A 499 -50.03 -43.64 11.43
C THR A 499 -50.05 -44.97 12.17
N TRP A 500 -49.22 -45.12 13.23
CA TRP A 500 -49.13 -46.32 14.05
C TRP A 500 -50.07 -46.34 15.26
N SER A 501 -50.79 -45.24 15.54
CA SER A 501 -51.85 -45.23 16.55
C SER A 501 -53.03 -46.09 16.07
N PRO A 502 -53.35 -47.23 16.71
CA PRO A 502 -54.52 -48.01 16.36
C PRO A 502 -55.75 -47.15 16.67
N ARG A 503 -56.50 -46.74 15.64
CA ARG A 503 -57.86 -46.21 15.83
C ARG A 503 -58.61 -47.21 16.70
N LYS A 504 -58.90 -46.86 17.96
CA LYS A 504 -59.93 -47.55 18.75
C LYS A 504 -61.20 -47.50 17.91
N ARG A 505 -61.55 -48.64 17.30
CA ARG A 505 -62.86 -48.87 16.70
C ARG A 505 -63.89 -48.60 17.80
N ARG A 506 -64.69 -47.55 17.63
CA ARG A 506 -65.99 -47.46 18.31
C ARG A 506 -66.99 -48.29 17.52
#